data_AF-A0A228QIG3-F1
#
_entry.id   AF-A0A228QIG3-F1
#
_cell.length_a   1.000
_cell.length_b   1.000
_cell.length_c   1.000
_cell.angle_alpha   90.00
_cell.angle_beta   90.00
_cell.angle_gamma   90.00
#
_symmetry.space_group_name_H-M   'P 1'
#
loop_
_entity.id
_entity.type
_entity.pdbx_description
1 polymer ?
#
loop_
_entity_poly.entity_id
_entity_poly.type
_entity_poly.pdbx_seq_one_letter_code
_entity_poly.pdbx_strand_id
1 'polypeptide(L)'
;MQKHALTATAVALAAALFAAGCTMAPHYKRPDAPVAQAYPAGGVYATQPGAAGARSANGQAATAIGWREFFVDPRLQRLIEIALKNN
;
A
#
# COMPACT_ATOMS: atom_id res chain seq x y z
N MET A 1 -5.86 -18.05 -54.54
CA MET A 1 -6.81 -18.09 -53.40
C MET A 1 -6.11 -18.08 -52.04
N GLN A 2 -5.10 -18.93 -51.78
CA GLN A 2 -4.37 -18.96 -50.49
C GLN A 2 -3.75 -17.62 -50.06
N LYS A 3 -3.14 -16.85 -50.98
CA LYS A 3 -2.51 -15.55 -50.65
C LYS A 3 -3.51 -14.52 -50.10
N HIS A 4 -4.73 -14.50 -50.64
CA HIS A 4 -5.81 -13.60 -50.19
C HIS A 4 -6.38 -14.02 -48.83
N ALA A 5 -6.43 -15.32 -48.55
CA ALA A 5 -6.82 -15.85 -47.24
C ALA A 5 -5.80 -15.48 -46.15
N LEU A 6 -4.48 -15.60 -46.43
CA LEU A 6 -3.43 -15.19 -45.48
C LEU A 6 -3.47 -13.69 -45.17
N THR A 7 -3.67 -12.83 -46.18
CA THR A 7 -3.77 -11.38 -45.97
C THR A 7 -5.01 -10.99 -45.19
N ALA A 8 -6.16 -11.64 -45.43
CA ALA A 8 -7.40 -11.37 -44.70
C ALA A 8 -7.26 -11.74 -43.21
N THR A 9 -6.65 -12.89 -42.91
CA THR A 9 -6.38 -13.31 -41.53
C THR A 9 -5.42 -12.36 -40.80
N ALA A 10 -4.37 -11.88 -41.48
CA ALA A 10 -3.43 -10.93 -40.88
C ALA A 10 -4.08 -9.59 -40.53
N VAL A 11 -4.95 -9.07 -41.41
CA VAL A 11 -5.71 -7.83 -41.16
C VAL A 11 -6.71 -8.01 -40.00
N ALA A 12 -7.42 -9.14 -39.95
CA ALA A 12 -8.34 -9.44 -38.85
C ALA A 12 -7.61 -9.54 -37.49
N LEU A 13 -6.42 -10.15 -37.46
CA LEU A 13 -5.61 -10.25 -36.26
C LEU A 13 -5.12 -8.88 -35.78
N ALA A 14 -4.66 -8.03 -36.71
CA ALA A 14 -4.22 -6.67 -36.40
C ALA A 14 -5.38 -5.81 -35.85
N ALA A 15 -6.58 -5.94 -36.41
CA ALA A 15 -7.77 -5.24 -35.94
C ALA A 15 -8.19 -5.68 -34.53
N ALA A 16 -8.14 -6.99 -34.25
CA ALA A 16 -8.44 -7.53 -32.92
C ALA A 16 -7.44 -7.04 -31.86
N LEU A 17 -6.14 -6.98 -32.21
CA LEU A 17 -5.10 -6.45 -31.32
C LEU A 17 -5.26 -4.94 -31.07
N PHE A 18 -5.67 -4.17 -32.07
CA PHE A 18 -5.94 -2.73 -31.92
C PHE A 18 -7.16 -2.47 -31.03
N ALA A 19 -8.22 -3.27 -31.17
CA ALA A 19 -9.43 -3.15 -30.35
C ALA A 19 -9.21 -3.57 -28.89
N ALA A 20 -8.28 -4.49 -28.62
CA ALA A 20 -7.94 -4.95 -27.27
C ALA A 20 -7.10 -3.93 -26.46
N GLY A 21 -6.58 -2.87 -27.08
CA GLY A 21 -5.68 -1.90 -26.46
C GLY A 21 -6.35 -0.69 -25.80
N CYS A 22 -7.65 -0.48 -25.98
CA CYS A 22 -8.35 0.69 -25.46
C CYS A 22 -9.02 0.37 -24.12
N THR A 23 -8.31 0.57 -23.01
CA THR A 23 -8.96 0.60 -21.69
C THR A 23 -9.69 1.94 -21.50
N MET A 24 -11.00 1.90 -21.27
CA MET A 24 -11.81 3.05 -20.86
C MET A 24 -11.78 3.27 -19.34
N ALA A 25 -10.84 2.62 -18.63
CA ALA A 25 -10.67 2.85 -17.21
C ALA A 25 -10.20 4.29 -16.97
N PRO A 26 -10.89 5.06 -16.11
CA PRO A 26 -10.44 6.40 -15.76
C PRO A 26 -9.10 6.33 -15.02
N HIS A 27 -8.33 7.41 -15.09
CA HIS A 27 -7.11 7.51 -14.29
C HIS A 27 -7.43 7.47 -12.80
N TYR A 28 -6.73 6.63 -12.06
CA TYR A 28 -6.80 6.63 -10.61
C TYR A 28 -6.28 7.97 -10.07
N LYS A 29 -7.16 8.73 -9.43
CA LYS A 29 -6.81 9.93 -8.67
C LYS A 29 -7.11 9.65 -7.21
N ARG A 30 -6.06 9.53 -6.39
CA ARG A 30 -6.22 9.46 -4.94
C ARG A 30 -6.73 10.82 -4.44
N PRO A 31 -7.88 10.89 -3.75
CA PRO A 31 -8.34 12.13 -3.13
C PRO A 31 -7.39 12.58 -2.02
N ASP A 32 -7.40 13.87 -1.72
CA ASP A 32 -6.73 14.41 -0.55
C ASP A 32 -7.35 13.82 0.73
N ALA A 33 -6.53 13.61 1.75
CA ALA A 33 -7.00 13.05 3.01
C ALA A 33 -7.89 14.07 3.75
N PRO A 34 -9.15 13.74 4.10
CA PRO A 34 -10.08 14.67 4.74
C PRO A 34 -9.85 14.76 6.26
N VAL A 35 -8.61 14.95 6.68
CA VAL A 35 -8.18 15.02 8.09
C VAL A 35 -7.21 16.17 8.29
N ALA A 36 -6.98 16.55 9.54
CA ALA A 36 -5.93 17.49 9.88
C ALA A 36 -4.55 16.92 9.49
N GLN A 37 -3.66 17.80 9.02
CA GLN A 37 -2.30 17.43 8.61
C GLN A 37 -1.39 17.05 9.79
N ALA A 38 -1.80 17.38 11.03
CA ALA A 38 -1.07 17.06 12.24
C ALA A 38 -2.05 16.67 13.36
N TYR A 39 -1.55 15.88 14.32
CA TYR A 39 -2.28 15.59 15.55
C TYR A 39 -2.46 16.86 16.41
N PRO A 40 -3.45 16.87 17.32
CA PRO A 40 -3.59 17.95 18.30
C PRO A 40 -2.33 18.13 19.15
N ALA A 41 -2.00 19.36 19.51
CA ALA A 41 -0.80 19.71 20.30
C ALA A 41 -1.10 20.38 21.66
N GLY A 42 -2.38 20.57 22.01
CA GLY A 42 -2.81 21.26 23.24
C GLY A 42 -3.32 20.32 24.34
N GLY A 43 -3.48 20.85 25.56
CA GLY A 43 -4.05 20.11 26.68
C GLY A 43 -3.27 18.83 27.00
N VAL A 44 -3.97 17.69 27.02
CA VAL A 44 -3.37 16.36 27.26
C VAL A 44 -2.34 15.95 26.20
N TYR A 45 -2.31 16.62 25.03
CA TYR A 45 -1.38 16.33 23.94
C TYR A 45 -0.12 17.21 23.96
N ALA A 46 0.01 18.13 24.91
CA ALA A 46 1.12 19.09 24.98
C ALA A 46 2.52 18.45 25.10
N THR A 47 2.58 17.21 25.60
CA THR A 47 3.84 16.45 25.77
C THR A 47 4.04 15.36 24.72
N GLN A 48 3.24 15.34 23.66
CA GLN A 48 3.39 14.36 22.58
C GLN A 48 4.74 14.58 21.88
N PRO A 49 5.61 13.56 21.75
CA PRO A 49 6.85 13.71 21.04
C PRO A 49 6.59 13.95 19.55
N GLY A 50 7.25 14.97 18.99
CA GLY A 50 7.37 15.11 17.54
C GLY A 50 8.22 13.99 16.94
N ALA A 51 8.28 13.91 15.61
CA ALA A 51 9.00 12.85 14.89
C ALA A 51 10.45 12.67 15.38
N ALA A 52 11.16 13.76 15.68
CA ALA A 52 12.55 13.74 16.16
C ALA A 52 12.70 13.98 17.68
N GLY A 53 11.62 13.82 18.47
CA GLY A 53 11.65 14.09 19.91
C GLY A 53 12.31 12.98 20.73
N ALA A 54 12.78 13.31 21.94
CA ALA A 54 13.44 12.36 22.86
C ALA A 54 12.57 11.16 23.31
N ARG A 55 11.25 11.23 23.14
CA ARG A 55 10.30 10.12 23.38
C ARG A 55 9.76 9.51 22.08
N SER A 56 10.38 9.80 20.94
CA SER A 56 10.07 9.14 19.67
C SER A 56 10.95 7.90 19.49
N ALA A 57 10.61 7.04 18.53
CA ALA A 57 11.45 5.92 18.12
C ALA A 57 12.65 6.40 17.26
N ASN A 58 13.36 7.44 17.70
CA ASN A 58 14.46 8.07 16.98
C ASN A 58 14.12 8.44 15.52
N GLY A 59 12.88 8.90 15.29
CA GLY A 59 12.41 9.24 13.95
C GLY A 59 11.95 8.06 13.09
N GLN A 60 11.99 6.82 13.58
CA GLN A 60 11.42 5.68 12.87
C GLN A 60 9.88 5.73 12.88
N ALA A 61 9.28 5.49 11.72
CA ALA A 61 7.85 5.27 11.62
C ALA A 61 7.48 3.98 12.37
N ALA A 62 6.35 4.00 13.10
CA ALA A 62 5.91 2.83 13.87
C ALA A 62 5.74 1.57 13.00
N THR A 63 5.39 1.72 11.72
CA THR A 63 5.26 0.62 10.75
C THR A 63 6.59 -0.03 10.37
N ALA A 64 7.71 0.64 10.61
CA ALA A 64 9.06 0.10 10.40
C ALA A 64 9.59 -0.62 11.64
N ILE A 65 8.91 -0.52 12.79
CA ILE A 65 9.30 -1.19 14.03
C ILE A 65 8.68 -2.59 14.04
N GLY A 66 9.52 -3.62 14.11
CA GLY A 66 9.04 -5.00 14.21
C GLY A 66 8.23 -5.22 15.48
N TRP A 67 7.15 -6.01 15.42
CA TRP A 67 6.34 -6.28 16.62
C TRP A 67 7.14 -6.95 17.74
N ARG A 68 8.18 -7.73 17.41
CA ARG A 68 9.11 -8.32 18.39
C ARG A 68 9.99 -7.28 19.09
N GLU A 69 10.28 -6.16 18.43
CA GLU A 69 11.03 -5.05 19.02
C GLU A 69 10.12 -4.19 19.91
N PHE A 70 8.86 -4.01 19.50
CA PHE A 70 7.88 -3.25 20.26
C PHE A 70 7.39 -3.99 21.51
N PHE A 71 7.03 -5.26 21.39
CA PHE A 71 6.56 -6.08 22.51
C PHE A 71 7.74 -6.76 23.19
N VAL A 72 8.18 -6.23 24.34
CA VAL A 72 9.35 -6.75 25.06
C VAL A 72 9.10 -8.02 25.86
N ASP A 73 7.83 -8.35 26.16
CA ASP A 73 7.49 -9.55 26.93
C ASP A 73 7.64 -10.82 26.07
N PRO A 74 8.55 -11.76 26.40
CA PRO A 74 8.79 -12.95 25.61
C PRO A 74 7.59 -13.93 25.60
N ARG A 75 6.78 -13.96 26.65
CA ARG A 75 5.55 -14.76 26.70
C ARG A 75 4.51 -14.18 25.75
N LEU A 76 4.35 -12.86 25.74
CA LEU A 76 3.47 -12.19 24.78
C LEU A 76 3.94 -12.41 23.35
N GLN A 77 5.25 -12.31 23.10
CA GLN A 77 5.79 -12.58 21.77
C GLN A 77 5.48 -14.01 21.31
N ARG A 78 5.58 -14.99 22.21
CA ARG A 78 5.23 -16.37 21.90
C ARG A 78 3.75 -16.53 21.57
N LEU A 79 2.87 -15.83 22.29
CA LEU A 79 1.44 -15.84 22.01
C LEU A 79 1.12 -15.22 20.64
N ILE A 80 1.75 -14.09 20.28
CA ILE A 80 1.60 -13.47 18.95
C ILE A 80 2.04 -14.45 17.85
N GLU A 81 3.16 -15.13 18.04
CA GLU A 81 3.65 -16.12 17.07
C GLU A 81 2.68 -17.30 16.89
N ILE A 82 2.13 -17.82 17.98
CA ILE A 82 1.11 -18.89 17.93
C ILE A 82 -0.14 -18.35 17.23
N ALA A 83 -0.59 -17.13 17.55
CA ALA A 83 -1.77 -16.54 16.92
C ALA A 83 -1.58 -16.36 15.41
N LEU A 84 -0.46 -15.79 14.97
CA LEU A 84 -0.15 -15.61 13.55
C LEU A 84 -0.03 -16.94 12.79
N LYS A 85 0.38 -18.02 13.45
CA LYS A 85 0.47 -19.35 12.83
C LYS A 85 -0.90 -20.04 12.67
N ASN A 86 -1.90 -19.66 13.46
CA ASN A 86 -3.15 -20.44 13.61
C ASN A 86 -4.45 -19.63 13.42
N ASN A 87 -4.40 -18.35 13.06
CA ASN A 87 -5.55 -17.50 12.75
C ASN A 87 -5.69 -17.34 11.23
#